data_AF-A0A351G5S8-F1
#
_entry.id   AF-A0A351G5S8-F1
#
_cell.length_a   1.000
_cell.length_b   1.000
_cell.length_c   1.000
_cell.angle_alpha   90.00
_cell.angle_beta   90.00
_cell.angle_gamma   90.00
#
_symmetry.space_group_name_H-M   'P 1'
#
loop_
_entity.id
_entity.type
_entity.pdbx_description
1 polymer ?
#
loop_
_entity_poly.entity_id
_entity_poly.type
_entity_poly.pdbx_seq_one_letter_code
_entity_poly.pdbx_strand_id
1 'polypeptide(L)'
;IPSAEPVSAGNIESAGAEETPQPSRFQIFMRKALTWLAVVVVAFLGGFITFYFSLYQPKVDELNQAQTTLAETQDEVAQLEAQLASVSAQRDALETADEYRHLLSILADTYAARLALVEENTAAAKSAFSDTDETLDVIIDVIQDFDAKLAESLPQRLNLIRTNIDGNLENAIADCDLLIKDLRDIEKALYQ
;
A
#
# COMPACT_ATOMS: atom_id res chain seq x y z
N ILE A 1 -72.02 12.71 -79.36
CA ILE A 1 -73.01 13.78 -79.10
C ILE A 1 -72.25 15.12 -79.17
N PRO A 2 -72.84 16.13 -79.84
CA PRO A 2 -72.25 17.42 -80.22
C PRO A 2 -72.19 18.36 -78.99
N SER A 3 -71.59 19.55 -78.98
CA SER A 3 -71.86 20.77 -79.77
C SER A 3 -70.67 21.75 -79.56
N ALA A 4 -70.15 22.52 -80.53
CA ALA A 4 -70.72 23.68 -81.22
C ALA A 4 -71.37 24.69 -80.23
N GLU A 5 -71.10 25.98 -80.16
CA GLU A 5 -70.25 26.97 -80.85
C GLU A 5 -70.39 28.28 -79.97
N PRO A 6 -70.16 29.55 -80.38
CA PRO A 6 -68.89 30.25 -80.17
C PRO A 6 -69.03 31.72 -79.65
N VAL A 7 -67.89 32.43 -79.64
CA VAL A 7 -67.67 33.90 -79.72
C VAL A 7 -68.27 34.84 -78.66
N SER A 8 -67.38 35.59 -77.98
CA SER A 8 -67.50 37.06 -77.97
C SER A 8 -66.13 37.71 -77.86
N ALA A 9 -65.89 38.66 -78.76
CA ALA A 9 -64.67 39.45 -78.91
C ALA A 9 -64.59 40.63 -77.93
N GLY A 10 -63.37 41.18 -77.78
CA GLY A 10 -63.05 42.43 -77.08
C GLY A 10 -61.62 42.37 -76.53
N ASN A 11 -60.57 42.73 -77.28
CA ASN A 11 -60.03 44.11 -77.41
C ASN A 11 -59.64 44.65 -76.01
N ILE A 12 -58.40 44.99 -75.65
CA ILE A 12 -57.48 46.05 -76.10
C ILE A 12 -56.23 45.89 -75.19
N GLU A 13 -55.01 45.74 -75.72
CA GLU A 13 -53.95 46.78 -75.64
C GLU A 13 -53.60 47.26 -74.21
N SER A 14 -52.39 46.98 -73.75
CA SER A 14 -51.39 48.02 -73.42
C SER A 14 -50.25 47.43 -72.62
N ALA A 15 -49.05 47.81 -73.05
CA ALA A 15 -47.77 47.63 -72.39
C ALA A 15 -47.77 48.18 -70.95
N GLY A 16 -46.97 47.52 -70.11
CA GLY A 16 -46.58 48.01 -68.79
C GLY A 16 -45.35 47.25 -68.34
N ALA A 17 -44.17 47.79 -68.65
CA ALA A 17 -42.90 47.32 -68.13
C ALA A 17 -42.95 47.37 -66.60
N GLU A 18 -42.90 46.21 -65.94
CA GLU A 18 -42.65 46.14 -64.50
C GLU A 18 -41.18 46.52 -64.26
N GLU A 19 -40.95 47.83 -64.08
CA GLU A 19 -39.72 48.36 -63.53
C GLU A 19 -39.49 47.72 -62.16
N THR A 20 -38.40 46.97 -62.04
CA THR A 20 -37.86 46.52 -60.76
C THR A 20 -37.77 47.73 -59.82
N PRO A 21 -38.40 47.71 -58.63
CA PRO A 21 -38.47 48.89 -57.77
C PRO A 21 -37.06 49.36 -57.42
N GLN A 22 -36.73 50.60 -57.80
CA GLN A 22 -35.44 51.20 -57.51
C GLN A 22 -35.21 51.24 -55.99
N PRO A 23 -34.10 50.69 -55.49
CA PRO A 23 -33.87 50.58 -54.05
C PRO A 23 -33.76 51.98 -53.43
N SER A 24 -34.58 52.22 -52.41
CA SER A 24 -34.55 53.43 -51.58
C SER A 24 -33.15 53.65 -51.01
N ARG A 25 -32.65 54.90 -51.02
CA ARG A 25 -31.28 55.25 -50.55
C ARG A 25 -31.01 54.81 -49.11
N PHE A 26 -32.05 54.75 -48.26
CA PHE A 26 -31.97 54.24 -46.89
C PHE A 26 -31.73 52.72 -46.85
N GLN A 27 -32.28 51.97 -47.81
CA GLN A 27 -32.13 50.53 -47.93
C GLN A 27 -30.70 50.14 -48.36
N ILE A 28 -30.05 50.94 -49.20
CA ILE A 28 -28.64 50.76 -49.59
C ILE A 28 -27.71 51.04 -48.41
N PHE A 29 -28.00 52.07 -47.61
CA PHE A 29 -27.27 52.38 -46.38
C PHE A 29 -27.42 51.27 -45.33
N MET A 30 -28.65 50.79 -45.09
CA MET A 30 -28.93 49.70 -44.16
C MET A 30 -28.21 48.41 -44.57
N ARG A 31 -28.19 48.07 -45.86
CA ARG A 31 -27.45 46.90 -46.37
C ARG A 31 -25.94 47.01 -46.07
N LYS A 32 -25.34 48.19 -46.29
CA LYS A 32 -23.91 48.41 -45.97
C LYS A 32 -23.62 48.35 -44.47
N ALA A 33 -24.48 48.94 -43.64
CA ALA A 33 -24.36 48.89 -42.19
C ALA A 33 -24.47 47.45 -41.66
N LEU A 34 -25.39 46.65 -42.21
CA LEU A 34 -25.58 45.25 -41.83
C LEU A 34 -24.39 44.38 -42.24
N THR A 35 -23.79 44.63 -43.41
CA THR A 35 -22.55 43.95 -43.83
C THR A 35 -21.39 44.29 -42.88
N TRP A 36 -21.21 45.55 -42.51
CA TRP A 36 -20.16 45.94 -41.54
C TRP A 36 -20.42 45.38 -40.14
N LEU A 37 -21.67 45.37 -39.67
CA LEU A 37 -22.05 44.74 -38.41
C LEU A 37 -21.73 43.24 -38.44
N ALA A 38 -22.06 42.54 -39.54
CA ALA A 38 -21.73 41.13 -39.70
C ALA A 38 -20.23 40.87 -39.62
N VAL A 39 -19.40 41.73 -40.25
CA VAL A 39 -17.93 41.63 -40.15
C VAL A 39 -17.45 41.83 -38.71
N VAL A 40 -17.97 42.83 -37.99
CA VAL A 40 -17.63 43.07 -36.57
C VAL A 40 -18.04 41.91 -35.69
N VAL A 41 -19.24 41.37 -35.88
CA VAL A 41 -19.76 40.21 -35.13
C VAL A 41 -18.89 38.99 -35.38
N VAL A 42 -18.54 38.69 -36.63
CA VAL A 42 -17.66 37.57 -36.98
C VAL A 42 -16.27 37.74 -36.36
N ALA A 43 -15.69 38.95 -36.42
CA ALA A 43 -14.41 39.23 -35.77
C ALA A 43 -14.46 39.07 -34.24
N PHE A 44 -15.55 39.52 -33.61
CA PHE A 44 -15.74 39.40 -32.17
C PHE A 44 -15.93 37.94 -31.74
N LEU A 45 -16.73 37.16 -32.47
CA LEU A 45 -16.89 35.72 -32.26
C LEU A 45 -15.55 34.97 -32.42
N GLY A 46 -14.78 35.29 -33.47
CA GLY A 46 -13.46 34.70 -33.68
C GLY A 46 -12.49 35.01 -32.53
N GLY A 47 -12.46 36.25 -32.05
CA GLY A 47 -11.67 36.65 -30.89
C GLY A 47 -12.10 35.95 -29.61
N PHE A 48 -13.42 35.85 -29.37
CA PHE A 48 -13.99 35.21 -28.19
C PHE A 48 -13.66 33.71 -28.12
N ILE A 49 -13.83 32.99 -29.24
CA ILE A 49 -13.47 31.56 -29.33
C ILE A 49 -11.98 31.38 -29.04
N THR A 50 -11.13 32.15 -29.69
CA THR A 50 -9.67 32.07 -29.51
C THR A 50 -9.27 32.34 -28.05
N PHE A 51 -9.84 33.37 -27.43
CA PHE A 51 -9.59 33.71 -26.03
C PHE A 51 -10.08 32.62 -25.08
N TYR A 52 -11.27 32.07 -25.32
CA TYR A 52 -11.85 30.99 -24.52
C TYR A 52 -10.98 29.73 -24.58
N PHE A 53 -10.58 29.29 -25.77
CA PHE A 53 -9.69 28.13 -25.93
C PHE A 53 -8.33 28.35 -25.26
N SER A 54 -7.75 29.55 -25.41
CA SER A 54 -6.45 29.87 -24.79
C SER A 54 -6.49 29.86 -23.26
N LEU A 55 -7.66 30.10 -22.64
CA LEU A 55 -7.82 30.09 -21.20
C LEU A 55 -8.20 28.70 -20.64
N TYR A 56 -8.97 27.91 -21.39
CA TYR A 56 -9.50 26.63 -20.92
C TYR A 56 -8.50 25.46 -21.06
N GLN A 57 -7.73 25.44 -22.15
CA GLN A 57 -6.73 24.39 -22.40
C GLN A 57 -5.72 24.20 -21.24
N PRO A 58 -5.05 25.25 -20.71
CA PRO A 58 -4.08 25.06 -19.63
C PRO A 58 -4.71 24.52 -18.35
N LYS A 59 -6.00 24.78 -18.10
CA LYS A 59 -6.71 24.27 -16.92
C LYS A 59 -7.04 22.78 -17.03
N VAL A 60 -7.36 22.31 -18.22
CA VAL A 60 -7.53 20.88 -18.49
C VAL A 60 -6.20 20.17 -18.36
N ASP A 61 -5.12 20.74 -18.88
CA ASP A 61 -3.77 20.16 -18.75
C ASP A 61 -3.31 20.10 -17.29
N GLU A 62 -3.54 21.17 -16.50
CA GLU A 62 -3.24 21.21 -15.07
C GLU A 62 -4.04 20.16 -14.28
N LEU A 63 -5.33 19.99 -14.60
CA LEU A 63 -6.18 18.98 -13.96
C LEU A 63 -5.75 17.56 -14.34
N ASN A 64 -5.44 17.30 -15.60
CA ASN A 64 -4.94 16.01 -16.05
C ASN A 64 -3.59 15.69 -15.39
N GLN A 65 -2.68 16.66 -15.30
CA GLN A 65 -1.41 16.49 -14.62
C GLN A 65 -1.61 16.19 -13.14
N ALA A 66 -2.47 16.94 -12.44
CA ALA A 66 -2.77 16.69 -11.04
C ALA A 66 -3.40 15.31 -10.80
N GLN A 67 -4.27 14.85 -11.71
CA GLN A 67 -4.85 13.50 -11.66
C GLN A 67 -3.78 12.42 -11.86
N THR A 68 -2.88 12.59 -12.83
CA THR A 68 -1.76 11.68 -13.05
C THR A 68 -0.85 11.62 -11.83
N THR A 69 -0.42 12.77 -11.30
CA THR A 69 0.41 12.83 -10.08
C THR A 69 -0.31 12.21 -8.88
N LEU A 70 -1.61 12.42 -8.73
CA LEU A 70 -2.39 11.79 -7.66
C LEU A 70 -2.41 10.26 -7.81
N ALA A 71 -2.62 9.75 -9.02
CA ALA A 71 -2.59 8.31 -9.30
C ALA A 71 -1.19 7.73 -9.03
N GLU A 72 -0.13 8.37 -9.50
CA GLU A 72 1.26 7.97 -9.24
C GLU A 72 1.59 7.96 -7.75
N THR A 73 1.15 8.98 -7.01
CA THR A 73 1.36 9.05 -5.56
C THR A 73 0.57 7.97 -4.82
N GLN A 74 -0.66 7.67 -5.26
CA GLN A 74 -1.46 6.57 -4.70
C GLN A 74 -0.80 5.21 -4.93
N ASP A 75 -0.25 4.99 -6.13
CA ASP A 75 0.50 3.79 -6.47
C ASP A 75 1.78 3.69 -5.62
N GLU A 76 2.49 4.79 -5.41
CA GLU A 76 3.68 4.84 -4.54
C GLU A 76 3.33 4.53 -3.08
N VAL A 77 2.25 5.12 -2.54
CA VAL A 77 1.77 4.82 -1.19
C VAL A 77 1.43 3.35 -1.05
N ALA A 78 0.70 2.77 -2.00
CA ALA A 78 0.35 1.36 -1.97
C ALA A 78 1.60 0.45 -2.03
N GLN A 79 2.61 0.82 -2.81
CA GLN A 79 3.89 0.10 -2.86
C GLN A 79 4.65 0.19 -1.54
N LEU A 80 4.71 1.36 -0.92
CA LEU A 80 5.39 1.57 0.37
C LEU A 80 4.68 0.82 1.50
N GLU A 81 3.35 0.80 1.52
CA GLU A 81 2.56 0.02 2.48
C GLU A 81 2.84 -1.49 2.33
N ALA A 82 2.91 -1.99 1.10
CA ALA A 82 3.26 -3.39 0.84
C ALA A 82 4.70 -3.72 1.28
N GLN A 83 5.65 -2.82 1.04
CA GLN A 83 7.04 -2.99 1.51
C GLN A 83 7.12 -2.98 3.04
N LEU A 84 6.40 -2.07 3.71
CA LEU A 84 6.37 -2.00 5.16
C LEU A 84 5.77 -3.26 5.78
N ALA A 85 4.67 -3.77 5.21
CA ALA A 85 4.08 -5.04 5.63
C ALA A 85 5.07 -6.21 5.46
N SER A 86 5.80 -6.25 4.33
CA SER A 86 6.83 -7.28 4.09
C SER A 86 7.99 -7.19 5.08
N VAL A 87 8.48 -5.98 5.39
CA VAL A 87 9.57 -5.77 6.33
C VAL A 87 9.14 -6.12 7.76
N SER A 88 7.91 -5.76 8.16
CA SER A 88 7.34 -6.16 9.45
C SER A 88 7.31 -7.68 9.58
N ALA A 89 6.78 -8.39 8.58
CA ALA A 89 6.73 -9.85 8.61
C ALA A 89 8.12 -10.50 8.66
N GLN A 90 9.11 -9.92 7.98
CA GLN A 90 10.51 -10.39 8.05
C GLN A 90 11.13 -10.15 9.42
N ARG A 91 10.84 -8.99 10.04
CA ARG A 91 11.29 -8.69 11.39
C ARG A 91 10.72 -9.68 12.39
N ASP A 92 9.41 -9.91 12.35
CA ASP A 92 8.74 -10.84 13.26
C ASP A 92 9.31 -12.26 13.11
N ALA A 93 9.53 -12.71 11.87
CA ALA A 93 10.17 -13.99 11.61
C ALA A 93 11.61 -14.08 12.13
N LEU A 94 12.38 -12.99 12.08
CA LEU A 94 13.75 -12.93 12.57
C LEU A 94 13.80 -12.91 14.10
N GLU A 95 12.86 -12.21 14.74
CA GLU A 95 12.70 -12.19 16.20
C GLU A 95 12.41 -13.61 16.72
N THR A 96 11.42 -14.31 16.15
CA THR A 96 11.13 -15.71 16.50
C THR A 96 12.32 -16.64 16.24
N ALA A 97 13.07 -16.43 15.16
CA ALA A 97 14.25 -17.24 14.86
C ALA A 97 15.39 -17.01 15.88
N ASP A 98 15.54 -15.78 16.37
CA ASP A 98 16.55 -15.46 17.40
C ASP A 98 16.16 -16.03 18.77
N GLU A 99 14.89 -15.92 19.17
CA GLU A 99 14.35 -16.57 20.37
C GLU A 99 14.57 -18.09 20.33
N TYR A 100 14.29 -18.72 19.18
CA TYR A 100 14.54 -20.15 19.00
C TYR A 100 16.02 -20.49 19.10
N ARG A 101 16.91 -19.66 18.53
CA ARG A 101 18.37 -19.83 18.65
C ARG A 101 18.82 -19.76 20.11
N HIS A 102 18.29 -18.83 20.89
CA HIS A 102 18.59 -18.72 22.32
C HIS A 102 18.15 -19.98 23.09
N LEU A 103 16.93 -20.49 22.83
CA LEU A 103 16.46 -21.75 23.43
C LEU A 103 17.39 -22.93 23.09
N LEU A 104 17.78 -23.04 21.81
CA LEU A 104 18.71 -24.10 21.38
C LEU A 104 20.10 -23.97 22.02
N SER A 105 20.57 -22.75 22.27
CA SER A 105 21.83 -22.51 22.98
C SER A 105 21.75 -23.05 24.41
N ILE A 106 20.69 -22.73 25.15
CA ILE A 106 20.48 -23.24 26.52
C ILE A 106 20.41 -24.77 26.55
N LEU A 107 19.72 -25.38 25.57
CA LEU A 107 19.69 -26.83 25.43
C LEU A 107 21.08 -27.41 25.21
N ALA A 108 21.87 -26.82 24.30
CA ALA A 108 23.23 -27.26 24.00
C ALA A 108 24.14 -27.15 25.24
N ASP A 109 24.09 -26.03 25.95
CA ASP A 109 24.82 -25.79 27.20
C ASP A 109 24.45 -26.83 28.26
N THR A 110 23.15 -27.12 28.41
CA THR A 110 22.66 -28.10 29.39
C THR A 110 23.13 -29.52 29.05
N TYR A 111 23.12 -29.92 27.77
CA TYR A 111 23.68 -31.21 27.36
C TYR A 111 25.20 -31.29 27.57
N ALA A 112 25.93 -30.22 27.25
CA ALA A 112 27.37 -30.14 27.46
C ALA A 112 27.72 -30.25 28.95
N ALA A 113 27.00 -29.52 29.80
CA ALA A 113 27.17 -29.58 31.25
C ALA A 113 26.85 -30.97 31.80
N ARG A 114 25.74 -31.57 31.35
CA ARG A 114 25.37 -32.93 31.74
C ARG A 114 26.46 -33.95 31.37
N LEU A 115 27.00 -33.87 30.16
CA LEU A 115 28.10 -34.74 29.73
C LEU A 115 29.33 -34.56 30.64
N ALA A 116 29.72 -33.32 30.90
CA ALA A 116 30.83 -33.01 31.80
C ALA A 116 30.61 -33.52 33.23
N LEU A 117 29.37 -33.45 33.75
CA LEU A 117 29.02 -33.99 35.07
C LEU A 117 29.14 -35.52 35.12
N VAL A 118 28.75 -36.22 34.04
CA VAL A 118 28.93 -37.68 33.92
C VAL A 118 30.41 -38.06 33.88
N GLU A 119 31.26 -37.20 33.32
CA GLU A 119 32.72 -37.35 33.31
C GLU A 119 33.39 -36.85 34.61
N GLU A 120 32.60 -36.48 35.63
CA GLU A 120 33.06 -35.90 36.90
C GLU A 120 33.90 -34.61 36.73
N ASN A 121 33.77 -33.93 35.59
CA ASN A 121 34.47 -32.70 35.26
C ASN A 121 33.63 -31.46 35.62
N THR A 122 33.58 -31.14 36.91
CA THR A 122 32.80 -30.02 37.45
C THR A 122 33.21 -28.66 36.89
N ALA A 123 34.49 -28.47 36.57
CA ALA A 123 34.99 -27.24 35.97
C ALA A 123 34.40 -27.02 34.57
N ALA A 124 34.38 -28.06 33.73
CA ALA A 124 33.75 -28.00 32.41
C ALA A 124 32.24 -27.81 32.51
N ALA A 125 31.57 -28.47 33.46
CA ALA A 125 30.13 -28.29 33.68
C ALA A 125 29.76 -26.85 34.05
N LYS A 126 30.53 -26.21 34.96
CA LYS A 126 30.34 -24.80 35.31
C LYS A 126 30.60 -23.87 34.14
N SER A 127 31.63 -24.16 33.35
CA SER A 127 31.95 -23.38 32.15
C SER A 127 30.84 -23.46 31.11
N ALA A 128 30.21 -24.62 30.95
CA ALA A 128 29.09 -24.79 30.02
C ALA A 128 27.87 -23.94 30.42
N PHE A 129 27.69 -23.69 31.73
CA PHE A 129 26.59 -22.86 32.23
C PHE A 129 26.94 -21.37 32.43
N SER A 130 28.11 -20.88 31.99
CA SER A 130 28.56 -19.52 32.35
C SER A 130 27.62 -18.44 31.83
N ASP A 131 27.07 -18.64 30.63
CA ASP A 131 26.27 -17.63 29.92
C ASP A 131 24.79 -18.01 29.84
N THR A 132 24.43 -19.15 30.46
CA THR A 132 23.08 -19.71 30.37
C THR A 132 22.05 -18.89 31.14
N ASP A 133 22.41 -18.21 32.24
CA ASP A 133 21.45 -17.29 32.91
C ASP A 133 21.09 -16.13 32.02
N GLU A 134 22.09 -15.47 31.44
CA GLU A 134 21.89 -14.30 30.58
C GLU A 134 21.07 -14.70 29.35
N THR A 135 21.37 -15.86 28.77
CA THR A 135 20.59 -16.40 27.65
C THR A 135 19.16 -16.74 28.05
N LEU A 136 18.94 -17.27 29.26
CA LEU A 136 17.61 -17.60 29.78
C LEU A 136 16.80 -16.33 30.06
N ASP A 137 17.42 -15.29 30.63
CA ASP A 137 16.78 -13.99 30.90
C ASP A 137 16.27 -13.33 29.61
N VAL A 138 16.94 -13.53 28.47
CA VAL A 138 16.50 -13.01 27.17
C VAL A 138 15.19 -13.64 26.71
N ILE A 139 14.97 -14.93 26.97
CA ILE A 139 13.79 -15.67 26.48
C ILE A 139 12.74 -15.93 27.57
N ILE A 140 12.97 -15.46 28.81
CA ILE A 140 12.11 -15.81 29.94
C ILE A 140 10.69 -15.28 29.76
N ASP A 141 10.55 -14.09 29.19
CA ASP A 141 9.25 -13.46 28.92
C ASP A 141 8.44 -14.28 27.89
N VAL A 142 9.12 -14.78 26.85
CA VAL A 142 8.51 -15.67 25.83
C VAL A 142 8.02 -16.98 26.47
N ILE A 143 8.82 -17.54 27.38
CA ILE A 143 8.43 -18.75 28.12
C ILE A 143 7.29 -18.43 29.10
N GLN A 144 7.29 -17.25 29.72
CA GLN A 144 6.27 -16.83 30.66
C GLN A 144 4.89 -16.66 29.99
N ASP A 145 4.86 -16.11 28.78
CA ASP A 145 3.64 -15.99 27.97
C ASP A 145 3.05 -17.36 27.60
N PHE A 146 3.89 -18.37 27.46
CA PHE A 146 3.48 -19.75 27.21
C PHE A 146 3.05 -20.50 28.49
N ASP A 147 3.94 -20.54 29.49
CA ASP A 147 3.73 -21.17 30.79
C ASP A 147 4.52 -20.45 31.89
N ALA A 148 3.83 -19.57 32.62
CA ALA A 148 4.40 -18.81 33.71
C ALA A 148 5.02 -19.66 34.82
N LYS A 149 4.50 -20.87 35.10
CA LYS A 149 5.09 -21.76 36.12
C LYS A 149 6.41 -22.34 35.64
N LEU A 150 6.46 -22.66 34.35
CA LEU A 150 7.68 -23.18 33.74
C LEU A 150 8.76 -22.10 33.75
N ALA A 151 8.43 -20.87 33.34
CA ALA A 151 9.32 -19.71 33.42
C ALA A 151 9.86 -19.49 34.84
N GLU A 152 9.02 -19.59 35.88
CA GLU A 152 9.49 -19.47 37.27
C GLU A 152 10.44 -20.63 37.68
N SER A 153 10.18 -21.84 37.18
CA SER A 153 10.92 -23.04 37.57
C SER A 153 12.30 -23.19 36.91
N LEU A 154 12.50 -22.67 35.70
CA LEU A 154 13.75 -22.85 34.95
C LEU A 154 14.96 -22.20 35.66
N PRO A 155 14.92 -20.92 36.09
CA PRO A 155 16.02 -20.31 36.82
C PRO A 155 16.29 -21.01 38.16
N GLN A 156 15.23 -21.45 38.84
CA GLN A 156 15.36 -22.20 40.10
C GLN A 156 16.11 -23.51 39.88
N ARG A 157 15.76 -24.25 38.81
CA ARG A 157 16.40 -25.51 38.44
C ARG A 157 17.87 -25.28 38.04
N LEU A 158 18.16 -24.26 37.26
CA LEU A 158 19.54 -23.89 36.90
C LEU A 158 20.39 -23.58 38.14
N ASN A 159 19.82 -22.87 39.12
CA ASN A 159 20.48 -22.61 40.39
C ASN A 159 20.69 -23.87 41.25
N LEU A 160 19.72 -24.80 41.26
CA LEU A 160 19.86 -26.10 41.93
C LEU A 160 20.99 -26.93 41.32
N ILE A 161 21.05 -27.02 39.98
CA ILE A 161 22.13 -27.70 39.26
C ILE A 161 23.47 -27.16 39.75
N ARG A 162 23.69 -25.84 39.64
CA ARG A 162 24.96 -25.19 40.01
C ARG A 162 25.36 -25.40 41.46
N THR A 163 24.40 -25.36 42.39
CA THR A 163 24.64 -25.63 43.81
C THR A 163 25.04 -27.09 44.04
N ASN A 164 24.46 -28.02 43.28
CA ASN A 164 24.72 -29.45 43.38
C ASN A 164 26.02 -29.88 42.66
N ILE A 165 26.55 -29.12 41.68
CA ILE A 165 27.78 -29.48 40.93
C ILE A 165 28.95 -29.83 41.85
N ASP A 166 29.14 -29.12 42.97
CA ASP A 166 30.29 -29.32 43.85
C ASP A 166 30.05 -30.36 44.97
N GLY A 167 28.79 -30.71 45.23
CA GLY A 167 28.42 -31.50 46.43
C GLY A 167 27.71 -32.82 46.13
N ASN A 168 26.92 -32.87 45.06
CA ASN A 168 26.13 -34.05 44.69
C ASN A 168 25.92 -34.10 43.18
N LEU A 169 26.85 -34.74 42.47
CA LEU A 169 26.83 -34.88 41.01
C LEU A 169 25.58 -35.62 40.51
N GLU A 170 25.11 -36.63 41.25
CA GLU A 170 23.92 -37.40 40.87
C GLU A 170 22.67 -36.52 40.84
N ASN A 171 22.49 -35.67 41.86
CA ASN A 171 21.41 -34.69 41.87
C ASN A 171 21.57 -33.66 40.75
N ALA A 172 22.78 -33.15 40.51
CA ALA A 172 23.01 -32.19 39.42
C ALA A 172 22.68 -32.79 38.05
N ILE A 173 23.02 -34.06 37.81
CA ILE A 173 22.67 -34.78 36.56
C ILE A 173 21.15 -34.94 36.44
N ALA A 174 20.47 -35.35 37.52
CA ALA A 174 19.01 -35.49 37.52
C ALA A 174 18.30 -34.15 37.26
N ASP A 175 18.81 -33.06 37.84
CA ASP A 175 18.28 -31.72 37.60
C ASP A 175 18.55 -31.27 36.14
N CYS A 176 19.70 -31.60 35.55
CA CYS A 176 19.97 -31.38 34.12
C CYS A 176 18.98 -32.16 33.23
N ASP A 177 18.67 -33.41 33.57
CA ASP A 177 17.72 -34.24 32.81
C ASP A 177 16.31 -33.64 32.84
N LEU A 178 15.88 -33.12 34.00
CA LEU A 178 14.62 -32.39 34.11
C LEU A 178 14.63 -31.08 33.31
N LEU A 179 15.73 -30.32 33.37
CA LEU A 179 15.87 -29.07 32.61
C LEU A 179 15.79 -29.32 31.10
N ILE A 180 16.51 -30.33 30.61
CA ILE A 180 16.47 -30.75 29.20
C ILE A 180 15.04 -31.11 28.80
N LYS A 181 14.35 -31.89 29.62
CA LYS A 181 12.97 -32.29 29.34
C LYS A 181 12.06 -31.05 29.25
N ASP A 182 12.13 -30.16 30.24
CA ASP A 182 11.33 -28.93 30.31
C ASP A 182 11.59 -28.03 29.08
N LEU A 183 12.86 -27.86 28.69
CA LEU A 183 13.24 -27.08 27.50
C LEU A 183 12.81 -27.74 26.17
N ARG A 184 12.82 -29.06 26.08
CA ARG A 184 12.30 -29.80 24.91
C ARG A 184 10.78 -29.70 24.80
N ASP A 185 10.08 -29.72 25.94
CA ASP A 185 8.64 -29.52 25.98
C ASP A 185 8.29 -28.11 25.48
N ILE A 186 9.07 -27.08 25.83
CA ILE A 186 8.97 -25.71 25.30
C ILE A 186 9.27 -25.66 23.79
N GLU A 187 10.39 -26.24 23.35
CA GLU A 187 10.79 -26.28 21.94
C GLU A 187 9.65 -26.81 21.07
N LYS A 188 9.08 -27.94 21.49
CA LYS A 188 8.00 -28.59 20.77
C LYS A 188 6.71 -27.78 20.78
N ALA A 189 6.41 -27.09 21.89
CA ALA A 189 5.15 -26.36 22.00
C ALA A 189 5.17 -25.02 21.26
N LEU A 190 6.33 -24.36 21.18
CA LEU A 190 6.47 -23.03 20.60
C LEU A 190 6.94 -23.04 19.14
N TYR A 191 7.74 -24.04 18.72
CA TYR A 191 8.46 -23.99 17.44
C TYR A 191 8.24 -25.19 16.52
N GLN A 192 7.42 -26.19 16.91
CA GLN A 192 7.10 -27.37 16.10
C GLN A 192 5.59 -27.57 15.90
#